data_AF-A0A497EUH4-F1
#
_entry.id   AF-A0A497EUH4-F1
#
_cell.length_a   1.000
_cell.length_b   1.000
_cell.length_c   1.000
_cell.angle_alpha   90.00
_cell.angle_beta   90.00
_cell.angle_gamma   90.00
#
_symmetry.space_group_name_H-M   'P 1'
#
loop_
_entity.id
_entity.type
_entity.pdbx_description
1 polymer ?
#
loop_
_entity_poly.entity_id
_entity_poly.type
_entity_poly.pdbx_seq_one_letter_code
_entity_poly.pdbx_strand_id
1 'polypeptide(L)'
;MSSQAEVIYEDKETGIKLVKEGWNLAVYKEGAAEPTDVIKCFFEGNEKIKPISPGNISKGKISLYPGGPTVETLSVEGRTDVLRGFKVVVSIPDGKVLKMGRFY
;
A
#
# COMPACT_ATOMS: atom_id res chain seq x y z
N MET A 1 -21.06 12.61 -1.74
CA MET A 1 -20.57 12.27 -0.40
C MET A 1 -19.06 12.07 -0.52
N SER A 2 -18.25 12.90 0.14
CA SER A 2 -16.80 12.72 0.18
C SER A 2 -16.51 11.41 0.92
N SER A 3 -16.15 10.35 0.22
CA SER A 3 -15.60 9.15 0.86
C SER A 3 -14.32 9.57 1.57
N GLN A 4 -14.40 9.70 2.89
CA GLN A 4 -13.29 10.13 3.73
C GLN A 4 -12.12 9.16 3.53
N ALA A 5 -10.96 9.69 3.17
CA ALA A 5 -9.73 8.93 3.02
C ALA A 5 -9.33 8.30 4.36
N GLU A 6 -9.17 6.98 4.42
CA GLU A 6 -8.76 6.24 5.60
C GLU A 6 -7.27 5.88 5.48
N VAL A 7 -6.44 6.35 6.41
CA VAL A 7 -5.00 6.01 6.42
C VAL A 7 -4.84 4.57 6.88
N ILE A 8 -4.29 3.73 6.00
CA ILE A 8 -3.97 2.33 6.28
C ILE A 8 -2.67 2.23 7.07
N TYR A 9 -1.65 2.95 6.59
CA TYR A 9 -0.30 2.91 7.12
C TYR A 9 0.49 4.13 6.66
N GLU A 10 1.40 4.61 7.51
CA GLU A 10 2.35 5.67 7.20
C GLU A 10 3.71 5.31 7.78
N ASP A 11 4.71 5.21 6.90
CA ASP A 11 6.12 5.04 7.29
C ASP A 11 6.83 6.39 7.21
N LYS A 12 7.10 6.98 8.37
CA LYS A 12 7.79 8.27 8.46
C LYS A 12 9.25 8.21 8.02
N GLU A 13 9.85 7.02 7.98
CA GLU A 13 11.25 6.88 7.57
C GLU A 13 11.40 6.92 6.05
N THR A 14 10.46 6.30 5.31
CA THR A 14 10.47 6.29 3.84
C THR A 14 9.59 7.37 3.23
N GLY A 15 8.76 8.03 4.03
CA GLY A 15 7.77 8.99 3.57
C GLY A 15 6.60 8.38 2.80
N ILE A 16 6.42 7.05 2.86
CA ILE A 16 5.34 6.36 2.16
C ILE A 16 4.09 6.29 3.04
N LYS A 17 2.95 6.61 2.43
CA LYS A 17 1.63 6.56 3.08
C LYS A 17 0.63 5.82 2.20
N LEU A 18 -0.01 4.80 2.76
CA LEU A 18 -1.06 4.02 2.13
C LEU A 18 -2.42 4.49 2.63
N VAL A 19 -3.34 4.73 1.71
CA VAL A 19 -4.66 5.30 2.00
C VAL A 19 -5.73 4.51 1.25
N LYS A 20 -6.85 4.23 1.93
CA LYS A 20 -8.07 3.74 1.30
C LYS A 20 -8.95 4.94 0.93
N GLU A 21 -9.25 5.09 -0.35
CA GLU A 21 -10.13 6.12 -0.89
C GLU A 21 -11.33 5.47 -1.55
N GLY A 22 -12.39 5.24 -0.77
CA GLY A 22 -13.54 4.47 -1.21
C GLY A 22 -13.17 3.02 -1.53
N TRP A 23 -13.12 2.69 -2.83
CA TRP A 23 -12.78 1.36 -3.35
C TRP A 23 -11.30 1.25 -3.74
N ASN A 24 -10.55 2.35 -3.67
CA ASN A 24 -9.22 2.43 -4.23
C ASN A 24 -8.16 2.38 -3.13
N LEU A 25 -7.00 1.83 -3.47
CA LEU A 25 -5.78 2.01 -2.69
C LEU A 25 -4.98 3.13 -3.34
N ALA A 26 -4.75 4.21 -2.62
CA ALA A 26 -3.88 5.31 -3.01
C ALA A 26 -2.56 5.24 -2.26
N VAL A 27 -1.46 5.45 -2.97
CA VAL A 27 -0.12 5.59 -2.40
C VAL A 27 0.28 7.04 -2.51
N TYR A 28 0.68 7.61 -1.38
CA TYR A 28 1.25 8.93 -1.31
C TYR A 28 2.71 8.81 -0.90
N LYS A 29 3.52 9.72 -1.43
CA LYS A 29 4.90 9.94 -1.01
C LYS A 29 5.03 11.34 -0.41
N GLU A 30 5.84 11.47 0.62
CA GLU A 30 6.16 12.75 1.24
C GLU A 30 6.62 13.77 0.18
N GLY A 31 6.05 14.98 0.24
CA GLY A 31 6.30 16.04 -0.74
C GLY A 31 5.45 15.97 -2.02
N ALA A 32 4.68 14.90 -2.26
CA ALA A 32 3.76 14.83 -3.39
C ALA A 32 2.38 15.43 -3.03
N ALA A 33 1.85 16.29 -3.92
CA ALA A 33 0.52 16.88 -3.77
C ALA A 33 -0.61 15.93 -4.20
N GLU A 34 -0.30 14.98 -5.09
CA GLU A 34 -1.21 13.96 -5.62
C GLU A 34 -0.68 12.55 -5.28
N PRO A 35 -1.53 11.51 -5.31
CA PRO A 35 -1.07 10.14 -5.15
C PRO A 35 0.00 9.78 -6.18
N THR A 36 1.11 9.19 -5.73
CA THR A 36 2.12 8.65 -6.63
C THR A 36 1.62 7.42 -7.37
N ASP A 37 0.65 6.70 -6.79
CA ASP A 37 -0.02 5.58 -7.44
C ASP A 37 -1.44 5.37 -6.93
N VAL A 38 -2.31 4.83 -7.78
CA VAL A 38 -3.70 4.52 -7.42
C VAL A 38 -4.11 3.19 -8.03
N ILE A 39 -4.42 2.22 -7.17
CA ILE A 39 -5.00 0.95 -7.57
C ILE A 39 -6.51 1.03 -7.41
N LYS A 40 -7.20 1.03 -8.55
CA LYS A 40 -8.67 1.10 -8.59
C LYS A 40 -9.29 -0.23 -8.14
N CYS A 41 -10.42 -0.15 -7.44
CA CYS A 41 -11.20 -1.31 -7.00
C CYS A 41 -10.37 -2.34 -6.19
N PHE A 42 -9.33 -1.89 -5.48
CA PHE A 42 -8.55 -2.75 -4.60
C PHE A 42 -9.37 -3.21 -3.40
N PHE A 43 -10.23 -2.34 -2.88
CA PHE A 43 -11.07 -2.61 -1.72
C PHE A 43 -12.55 -2.73 -2.10
N GLU A 44 -13.31 -3.42 -1.26
CA GLU A 44 -14.77 -3.32 -1.23
C GLU A 44 -15.15 -2.01 -0.55
N GLY A 45 -15.99 -1.19 -1.19
CA GLY A 45 -16.20 0.20 -0.77
C GLY A 45 -16.48 0.42 0.72
N ASN A 46 -17.16 -0.53 1.34
CA ASN A 46 -17.67 -0.44 2.71
C ASN A 46 -16.73 -1.06 3.75
N GLU A 47 -15.67 -1.76 3.32
CA GLU A 47 -14.82 -2.50 4.24
C GLU A 47 -13.93 -1.56 5.06
N LYS A 48 -13.68 -1.96 6.31
CA LYS A 48 -12.84 -1.23 7.26
C LYS A 48 -11.49 -1.89 7.39
N ILE A 49 -10.43 -1.08 7.45
CA ILE A 49 -9.07 -1.60 7.60
C ILE A 49 -8.80 -1.90 9.07
N LYS A 50 -8.33 -3.12 9.35
CA LYS A 50 -7.87 -3.47 10.70
C LYS A 50 -6.47 -2.89 10.93
N PRO A 51 -6.12 -2.54 12.18
CA PRO A 51 -4.80 -2.04 12.51
C PRO A 51 -3.68 -2.95 11.98
N ILE A 52 -2.71 -2.35 11.29
CA ILE A 52 -1.54 -3.07 10.79
C ILE A 52 -0.58 -3.34 11.95
N SER A 53 -0.26 -4.62 12.17
CA SER A 53 0.70 -5.01 13.20
C SER A 53 2.14 -4.79 12.70
N PRO A 54 3.11 -4.42 13.57
CA PRO A 54 4.50 -4.20 13.15
C PRO A 54 5.13 -5.38 12.41
N GLY A 55 4.81 -6.62 12.82
CA GLY A 55 5.31 -7.84 12.16
C GLY A 55 4.81 -8.05 10.72
N ASN A 56 3.82 -7.28 10.29
CA ASN A 56 3.27 -7.32 8.92
C ASN A 56 3.91 -6.27 8.00
N ILE A 57 4.91 -5.54 8.49
CA ILE A 57 5.63 -4.53 7.72
C ILE A 57 7.06 -5.02 7.56
N SER A 58 7.57 -5.01 6.33
CA SER A 58 8.96 -5.34 6.07
C SER A 58 9.55 -4.46 4.98
N LYS A 59 10.81 -4.06 5.17
CA LYS A 59 11.62 -3.38 4.16
C LYS A 59 12.52 -4.41 3.49
N GLY A 60 12.76 -4.25 2.20
CA GLY A 60 13.53 -5.21 1.43
C GLY A 60 13.94 -4.69 0.08
N LYS A 61 14.41 -5.61 -0.76
CA LYS A 61 14.88 -5.34 -2.12
C LYS A 61 14.30 -6.38 -3.06
N ILE A 62 13.80 -5.95 -4.22
CA ILE A 62 13.32 -6.85 -5.28
C ILE A 62 13.90 -6.46 -6.63
N SER A 63 14.29 -7.46 -7.42
CA SER A 63 14.61 -7.27 -8.84
C SER A 63 13.32 -7.20 -9.64
N LEU A 64 13.20 -6.20 -10.51
CA LEU A 64 11.99 -6.00 -11.32
C LEU A 64 11.77 -7.14 -12.34
N TYR A 65 12.86 -7.74 -12.80
CA TYR A 65 12.89 -8.91 -13.66
C TYR A 65 14.21 -9.69 -13.43
N PRO A 66 14.33 -10.95 -13.87
CA PRO A 66 15.55 -11.73 -13.72
C PRO A 66 16.76 -11.00 -14.32
N GLY A 67 17.78 -10.69 -13.50
CA GLY A 67 18.97 -9.92 -13.90
C GLY A 67 18.77 -8.41 -14.05
N GLY A 68 17.58 -7.89 -13.73
CA GLY A 68 17.27 -6.47 -13.79
C GLY A 68 17.73 -5.65 -12.57
N PRO A 69 17.47 -4.34 -12.58
CA PRO A 69 17.79 -3.48 -11.45
C PRO A 69 16.99 -3.91 -10.21
N THR A 70 17.65 -3.76 -9.06
CA THR A 70 17.08 -4.02 -7.75
C THR A 70 16.56 -2.72 -7.15
N VAL A 71 15.31 -2.75 -6.68
CA VAL A 71 14.62 -1.60 -6.11
C VAL A 71 14.35 -1.84 -4.63
N GLU A 72 14.52 -0.80 -3.82
CA GLU A 72 14.16 -0.83 -2.40
C GLU A 72 12.65 -0.74 -2.22
N THR A 73 12.11 -1.59 -1.35
CA THR A 73 10.67 -1.75 -1.21
C THR A 73 10.21 -1.81 0.23
N LEU A 74 8.98 -1.33 0.41
CA LEU A 74 8.19 -1.44 1.61
C LEU A 74 7.03 -2.40 1.34
N SER A 75 6.96 -3.49 2.10
CA SER A 75 5.88 -4.47 2.07
C SER A 75 4.97 -4.26 3.27
N VAL A 76 3.67 -4.12 3.02
CA VAL A 76 2.63 -3.96 4.04
C VAL A 76 1.59 -5.05 3.88
N GLU A 77 1.38 -5.84 4.93
CA GLU A 77 0.33 -6.83 5.01
C GLU A 77 -0.77 -6.38 5.98
N GLY A 78 -2.01 -6.40 5.52
CA GLY A 78 -3.15 -5.94 6.29
C GLY A 78 -4.33 -6.89 6.23
N ARG A 79 -5.37 -6.54 6.97
CA ARG A 79 -6.65 -7.24 6.94
C ARG A 79 -7.78 -6.23 6.92
N THR A 80 -8.91 -6.65 6.38
CA THR A 80 -10.15 -5.88 6.49
C THR A 80 -11.11 -6.62 7.43
N ASP A 81 -12.28 -6.05 7.67
CA ASP A 81 -13.38 -6.73 8.35
C ASP A 81 -14.00 -7.85 7.49
N VAL A 82 -13.89 -7.76 6.16
CA VAL A 82 -14.46 -8.74 5.22
C VAL A 82 -13.43 -9.76 4.70
N LEU A 83 -12.17 -9.37 4.53
CA LEU A 83 -11.12 -10.21 3.92
C LEU A 83 -10.18 -10.85 4.94
N ARG A 84 -9.65 -12.04 4.60
CA ARG A 84 -8.57 -12.68 5.38
C ARG A 84 -7.29 -11.85 5.38
N GLY A 85 -6.99 -11.14 4.29
CA GLY A 85 -5.90 -10.17 4.26
C GLY A 85 -5.60 -9.56 2.90
N PHE A 86 -4.63 -8.67 2.87
CA PHE A 86 -4.02 -8.15 1.65
C PHE A 86 -2.53 -7.95 1.86
N LYS A 87 -1.78 -7.90 0.76
CA LYS A 87 -0.36 -7.54 0.72
C LYS A 87 -0.14 -6.50 -0.37
N VAL A 88 0.59 -5.45 -0.05
CA VAL A 88 1.02 -4.42 -1.00
C VAL A 88 2.52 -4.25 -0.86
N VAL A 89 3.23 -4.29 -1.98
CA VAL A 89 4.66 -4.02 -2.06
C VAL A 89 4.86 -2.77 -2.88
N VAL A 90 5.40 -1.74 -2.23
CA VAL A 90 5.63 -0.42 -2.81
C VAL A 90 7.12 -0.19 -2.99
N SER A 91 7.49 0.38 -4.13
CA SER A 91 8.81 0.94 -4.38
C SER A 91 9.02 2.20 -3.54
N ILE A 92 10.04 2.19 -2.69
CA ILE A 92 10.39 3.34 -1.85
C ILE A 92 10.84 4.54 -2.70
N PRO A 93 11.67 4.38 -3.77
CA PRO A 93 12.16 5.51 -4.55
C PRO A 93 11.09 6.36 -5.24
N ASP A 94 10.00 5.75 -5.74
CA ASP A 94 9.00 6.44 -6.57
C ASP A 94 7.56 6.31 -6.04
N GLY A 95 7.34 5.53 -4.98
CA GLY A 95 6.01 5.33 -4.40
C GLY A 95 5.06 4.52 -5.30
N LYS A 96 5.59 3.69 -6.21
CA LYS A 96 4.79 2.84 -7.10
C LYS A 96 4.51 1.47 -6.51
N VAL A 97 3.29 0.96 -6.72
CA VAL A 97 2.95 -0.42 -6.34
C VAL A 97 3.60 -1.38 -7.32
N LEU A 98 4.50 -2.22 -6.83
CA LEU A 98 5.22 -3.20 -7.64
C LEU A 98 4.54 -4.57 -7.63
N LYS A 99 3.97 -4.96 -6.48
CA LYS A 99 3.21 -6.20 -6.32
C LYS A 99 2.06 -5.99 -5.35
N MET A 100 0.97 -6.69 -5.58
CA MET A 100 -0.19 -6.64 -4.71
C MET A 100 -0.98 -7.95 -4.77
N GLY A 101 -1.73 -8.24 -3.72
CA GLY A 101 -2.61 -9.39 -3.67
C GLY A 101 -3.63 -9.29 -2.54
N ARG A 102 -4.79 -9.92 -2.73
CA ARG A 102 -5.83 -10.12 -1.72
C ARG A 102 -5.90 -11.61 -1.36
N PHE A 103 -6.10 -11.89 -0.08
CA PHE A 103 -6.30 -13.23 0.46
C PHE A 103 -7.75 -13.34 0.93
N TYR A 104 -8.50 -14.28 0.37
CA TYR A 104 -9.91 -14.57 0.70
C TYR A 104 -10.00 -15.77 1.65
#